data_AF-A0A6A8AT05-F1
#
_entry.id   AF-A0A6A8AT05-F1
#
_cell.length_a   1.000
_cell.length_b   1.000
_cell.length_c   1.000
_cell.angle_alpha   90.00
_cell.angle_beta   90.00
_cell.angle_gamma   90.00
#
_symmetry.space_group_name_H-M   'P 1'
#
loop_
_entity.id
_entity.type
_entity.pdbx_description
1 polymer ?
#
loop_
_entity_poly.entity_id
_entity_poly.type
_entity_poly.pdbx_seq_one_letter_code
_entity_poly.pdbx_strand_id
1 'polypeptide(L)' 'MTTFFDEAEKPLIADYVYGLGGRDASPKLLRGIFERLLEIKEKGSVSRKVSYVGVRT' A
#
# COMPACT_ATOMS: atom_id res chain seq x y z
N MET A 1 -0.87 10.08 -18.28
CA MET A 1 -0.77 8.66 -18.66
C MET A 1 -0.45 7.88 -17.39
N THR A 2 -1.33 6.99 -16.97
CA THR A 2 -1.13 6.10 -15.82
C THR A 2 -0.66 4.75 -16.34
N THR A 3 0.53 4.30 -15.92
CA THR A 3 1.28 3.19 -16.53
C THR A 3 0.50 1.89 -16.70
N PHE A 4 -0.36 1.53 -15.74
CA PHE A 4 -1.08 0.24 -15.74
C PHE A 4 -2.52 0.35 -16.27
N PHE A 5 -2.90 1.44 -16.94
CA PHE A 5 -4.29 1.66 -17.38
C PHE A 5 -4.71 0.78 -18.55
N ASP A 6 -3.80 0.60 -19.52
CA ASP A 6 -4.03 -0.12 -20.77
C ASP A 6 -3.60 -1.60 -20.69
N GLU A 7 -3.20 -2.09 -19.52
CA GLU A 7 -2.81 -3.48 -19.31
C GLU A 7 -4.02 -4.41 -19.42
N ALA A 8 -3.84 -5.54 -20.13
CA ALA A 8 -4.88 -6.54 -20.33
C ALA A 8 -5.30 -7.20 -19.00
N GLU A 9 -4.33 -7.43 -18.12
CA GLU A 9 -4.57 -7.87 -16.74
C GLU A 9 -4.34 -6.69 -15.80
N LYS A 10 -5.38 -6.27 -15.08
CA LYS A 10 -5.28 -5.13 -14.16
C LYS A 10 -4.65 -5.58 -12.84
N PRO A 11 -3.44 -5.12 -12.50
CA PRO A 11 -2.83 -5.49 -11.22
C PRO A 11 -3.62 -4.88 -10.06
N LEU A 12 -3.55 -5.53 -8.90
CA LEU A 12 -4.02 -4.95 -7.65
C LEU A 12 -3.03 -3.86 -7.21
N ILE A 13 -3.52 -2.62 -7.09
CA ILE A 13 -2.72 -1.45 -6.68
C ILE A 13 -3.25 -0.90 -5.37
N ALA A 14 -2.37 -0.71 -4.38
CA ALA A 14 -2.69 -0.15 -3.08
C ALA A 14 -1.68 0.94 -2.70
N ASP A 15 -2.18 2.11 -2.28
CA ASP A 15 -1.34 3.26 -1.95
C ASP A 15 -1.05 3.33 -0.45
N TYR A 16 0.22 3.57 -0.12
CA TYR A 16 0.67 3.80 1.25
C TYR A 16 1.38 5.14 1.36
N VAL A 17 0.85 6.01 2.22
CA VAL A 17 1.43 7.32 2.54
C VAL A 17 2.06 7.23 3.93
N TYR A 18 3.35 7.55 4.03
CA TYR A 18 4.12 7.52 5.27
C TYR A 18 4.91 8.83 5.47
N GLY A 19 5.54 8.96 6.64
CA GLY A 19 6.48 10.06 6.92
C GLY A 19 5.85 11.41 7.23
N LEU A 20 4.53 11.44 7.42
CA LEU A 20 3.82 12.63 7.88
C LEU A 20 4.40 13.13 9.21
N GLY A 21 4.83 14.39 9.23
CA GLY A 21 5.49 15.00 10.39
C GLY A 21 6.98 14.64 10.54
N GLY A 22 7.66 14.25 9.46
CA GLY A 22 9.12 13.98 9.48
C GLY A 22 9.48 12.61 10.08
N ARG A 23 8.55 11.65 10.04
CA ARG A 23 8.75 10.31 10.60
C ARG A 23 9.49 9.40 9.63
N ASP A 24 10.34 8.52 10.17
CA ASP A 24 11.09 7.56 9.38
C ASP A 24 10.25 6.32 8.98
N ALA A 25 10.61 5.71 7.84
CA ALA A 25 10.09 4.41 7.41
C ALA A 25 10.92 3.27 8.01
N SER A 26 10.73 3.02 9.30
CA SER A 26 11.43 1.92 9.96
C SER A 26 11.17 0.56 9.28
N PRO A 27 12.12 -0.40 9.34
CA PRO A 27 11.94 -1.74 8.77
C PRO A 27 10.67 -2.45 9.27
N LYS A 28 10.25 -2.20 10.52
CA LYS A 28 9.02 -2.75 11.09
C LYS A 28 7.77 -2.21 10.39
N LEU A 29 7.74 -0.92 10.07
CA LEU A 29 6.63 -0.30 9.34
C LEU A 29 6.53 -0.85 7.92
N LEU A 30 7.66 -0.93 7.22
CA LEU A 30 7.72 -1.51 5.88
C LEU A 30 7.27 -2.98 5.87
N ARG A 31 7.70 -3.78 6.85
CA ARG A 31 7.25 -5.17 7.01
C ARG A 31 5.73 -5.28 7.10
N GLY A 32 5.10 -4.43 7.91
CA GLY A 32 3.63 -4.41 8.03
C GLY A 32 2.92 -4.02 6.72
N ILE A 33 3.51 -3.14 5.91
CA ILE A 33 2.99 -2.82 4.57
C ILE A 33 3.04 -4.06 3.67
N PHE A 34 4.17 -4.77 3.63
CA PHE A 34 4.32 -5.98 2.82
C PHE A 34 3.41 -7.13 3.27
N GLU A 35 3.26 -7.34 4.58
CA GLU A 35 2.30 -8.32 5.12
C GLU A 35 0.88 -8.03 4.64
N ARG A 36 0.46 -6.77 4.61
CA ARG A 36 -0.85 -6.40 4.06
C ARG A 36 -0.95 -6.57 2.54
N LEU A 37 0.14 -6.35 1.79
CA LEU A 37 0.14 -6.64 0.35
C LEU A 37 -0.03 -8.14 0.08
N LEU A 38 0.51 -9.01 0.94
CA LEU A 38 0.26 -10.46 0.87
C LEU A 38 -1.22 -10.79 1.17
N GLU A 39 -1.82 -10.18 2.20
CA GLU A 39 -3.26 -10.33 2.47
C GLU A 39 -4.14 -9.89 1.28
N ILE A 40 -3.78 -8.78 0.63
CA ILE A 40 -4.48 -8.25 -0.56
C ILE A 40 -4.38 -9.25 -1.71
N LYS A 41 -3.19 -9.81 -1.93
CA LYS A 41 -2.95 -10.83 -2.96
C LYS A 41 -3.82 -12.06 -2.70
N GLU A 42 -3.85 -12.57 -1.46
CA GLU A 42 -4.67 -13.73 -1.09
C GLU A 42 -6.17 -13.48 -1.26
N LYS A 43 -6.64 -12.27 -0.92
CA LYS A 43 -8.05 -11.89 -1.05
C LYS A 43 -8.47 -11.52 -2.49
N GLY A 44 -7.51 -11.27 -3.38
CA GLY A 44 -7.78 -10.79 -4.73
C GLY A 44 -8.41 -9.39 -4.80
N SER A 45 -8.34 -8.59 -3.74
CA SER A 45 -9.00 -7.28 -3.68
C SER A 45 -8.31 -6.27 -2.76
N VAL A 46 -8.35 -5.00 -3.13
CA VAL A 46 -7.82 -3.88 -2.35
C VAL A 46 -8.99 -3.20 -1.63
N SER A 47 -9.12 -3.42 -0.33
CA SER A 47 -10.22 -2.86 0.47
C SER A 47 -10.10 -1.35 0.69
N ARG A 48 -8.88 -0.82 0.72
CA ARG A 48 -8.60 0.59 0.96
C ARG A 48 -7.61 1.11 -0.06
N LYS A 49 -8.05 2.04 -0.91
CA LYS A 49 -7.22 2.60 -1.99
C LYS A 49 -6.00 3.35 -1.45
N VAL A 50 -6.16 4.13 -0.38
CA VAL A 50 -5.08 4.91 0.25
C VAL A 50 -5.01 4.67 1.76
N SER A 51 -3.84 4.25 2.24
CA SER A 51 -3.55 3.98 3.66
C SER A 51 -2.46 4.90 4.19
N TYR A 52 -2.77 5.63 5.26
CA TYR A 52 -1.78 6.44 5.99
C TYR A 52 -1.18 5.60 7.10
N VAL A 53 0.15 5.41 7.07
CA VAL A 53 0.87 4.55 8.01
C VAL A 53 1.85 5.35 8.85
N GLY A 54 1.98 4.97 10.12
CA GLY A 54 2.85 5.68 11.06
C GLY A 54 2.30 7.01 11.58
N VAL A 55 1.02 7.32 11.33
CA VAL A 55 0.30 8.43 11.99
C VAL A 55 -0.27 7.98 13.34
N ARG A 56 -0.40 8.90 14.30
CA ARG A 56 -1.23 8.65 15.49
C ARG A 56 -2.68 8.94 15.09
N THR A 57 -3.52 7.93 15.14
CA THR A 57 -4.99 8.07 15.10
C THR A 57 -5.51 8.54 16.45
#